data_AF-A0AAV1KYM2-F1
#
_entry.id   AF-A0AAV1KYM2-F1
#
_cell.length_a   1.000
_cell.length_b   1.000
_cell.length_c   1.000
_cell.angle_alpha   90.00
_cell.angle_beta   90.00
_cell.angle_gamma   90.00
#
_symmetry.space_group_name_H-M   'P 1'
#
loop_
_entity.id
_entity.type
_entity.pdbx_description
1 polymer ?
#
loop_
_entity_poly.entity_id
_entity_poly.type
_entity_poly.pdbx_seq_one_letter_code
_entity_poly.pdbx_strand_id
1 'polypeptide(L)'
;MRPLYFNSDPIENFFGRVRSYNFRNNDPTCHTFVSTFKSLLITGLIKFHSETYNCEDETCYQLIKVQSLFRKSSEGINCNTSNIRQDVECTEENLFIENIQVQAARERLNVHSTAYTTGWVIKKILCRINCQECETSLCTKVDGDVHKWISQREYNAIKQRKLTYPSEYAVRHFNSIIKETNRYLEYCAHHENVSQEIKKLIKTKYLFEYNNCKSHKDIVLEYFLMLSIKLCIFNWCNIINRILKGTDIESKSVHYHQCKEKH
;
A
#
# COMPACT_ATOMS: atom_id res chain seq x y z
N MET A 1 3.74 -32.14 0.20
CA MET A 1 2.76 -32.01 -0.90
C MET A 1 1.42 -32.48 -0.38
N ARG A 2 0.38 -31.64 -0.38
CA ARG A 2 -0.99 -32.09 -0.05
C ARG A 2 -1.63 -32.73 -1.29
N PRO A 3 -2.30 -33.89 -1.16
CA PRO A 3 -2.90 -34.64 -2.28
C PRO A 3 -4.20 -34.01 -2.83
N LEU A 4 -4.44 -32.71 -2.66
CA LEU A 4 -5.64 -32.01 -3.14
C LEU A 4 -5.56 -31.54 -4.60
N TYR A 5 -4.37 -31.54 -5.19
CA TYR A 5 -4.15 -31.02 -6.55
C TYR A 5 -4.31 -32.07 -7.66
N PHE A 6 -4.58 -33.33 -7.30
CA PHE A 6 -4.84 -34.44 -8.23
C PHE A 6 -6.27 -34.99 -8.07
N ASN A 7 -7.24 -34.13 -7.77
CA ASN A 7 -8.64 -34.53 -7.68
C ASN A 7 -9.46 -33.97 -8.86
N SER A 8 -10.46 -34.75 -9.30
CA SER A 8 -11.34 -34.41 -10.41
C SER A 8 -12.47 -33.44 -10.02
N ASP A 9 -12.62 -33.13 -8.73
CA ASP A 9 -13.67 -32.26 -8.18
C ASP A 9 -13.79 -30.91 -8.92
N PRO A 10 -12.71 -30.18 -9.29
CA PRO A 10 -12.84 -28.91 -9.99
C PRO A 10 -13.51 -29.05 -11.36
N ILE A 11 -13.21 -30.16 -12.06
CA ILE A 11 -13.79 -30.47 -13.37
C ILE A 11 -15.26 -30.88 -13.20
N GLU A 12 -15.57 -31.69 -12.19
CA GLU A 12 -16.96 -32.09 -11.88
C GLU A 12 -17.83 -30.88 -11.50
N ASN A 13 -17.30 -29.99 -10.67
CA ASN A 13 -17.95 -28.74 -10.28
C ASN A 13 -18.20 -27.84 -11.50
N PHE A 14 -17.25 -27.76 -12.43
CA PHE A 14 -17.43 -27.05 -13.70
C PHE A 14 -18.58 -27.65 -14.54
N PHE A 15 -18.62 -28.97 -14.70
CA PHE A 15 -19.73 -29.63 -15.41
C PHE A 15 -21.08 -29.47 -14.69
N GLY A 16 -21.09 -29.40 -13.36
CA GLY A 16 -22.27 -29.06 -12.57
C GLY A 16 -22.79 -27.65 -12.90
N ARG A 17 -21.88 -26.67 -13.01
CA ARG A 17 -22.24 -25.29 -13.39
C ARG A 17 -22.81 -25.19 -14.79
N VAL A 18 -22.20 -25.88 -15.77
CA VAL A 18 -22.70 -25.92 -17.15
C VAL A 18 -24.13 -26.46 -17.19
N ARG A 19 -24.42 -27.55 -16.46
CA ARG A 19 -25.78 -28.12 -16.37
C ARG A 19 -26.78 -27.17 -15.70
N SER A 20 -26.34 -26.38 -14.72
CA SER A 20 -27.22 -25.42 -14.03
C SER A 20 -27.54 -24.12 -14.81
N TYR A 21 -26.75 -23.77 -15.84
CA TYR A 21 -26.73 -22.42 -16.43
C TYR A 21 -28.01 -22.00 -17.18
N ASN A 22 -28.93 -22.94 -17.48
CA ASN A 22 -30.22 -22.67 -18.10
C ASN A 22 -31.30 -23.56 -17.47
N PHE A 23 -31.76 -23.22 -16.26
CA PHE A 23 -32.85 -23.92 -15.56
C PHE A 23 -32.65 -25.46 -15.49
N ARG A 24 -31.42 -25.91 -15.19
CA ARG A 24 -31.04 -27.35 -15.10
C ARG A 24 -31.15 -28.11 -16.42
N ASN A 25 -30.36 -27.70 -17.40
CA ASN A 25 -30.12 -28.50 -18.60
C ASN A 25 -29.16 -29.66 -18.28
N ASN A 26 -29.71 -30.79 -17.82
CA ASN A 26 -28.91 -31.92 -17.35
C ASN A 26 -28.06 -32.58 -18.45
N ASP A 27 -28.47 -32.46 -19.72
CA ASP A 27 -27.78 -33.07 -20.88
C ASP A 27 -27.56 -32.02 -22.00
N PRO A 28 -26.53 -31.17 -21.88
CA PRO A 28 -26.24 -30.16 -22.91
C PRO A 28 -25.75 -30.81 -24.21
N THR A 29 -26.31 -30.40 -25.35
CA THR A 29 -25.73 -30.72 -26.66
C THR A 29 -24.37 -30.04 -26.82
N CYS A 30 -23.52 -30.53 -27.74
CA CYS A 30 -22.20 -29.92 -27.99
C CYS A 30 -22.27 -28.41 -28.26
N HIS A 31 -23.25 -27.96 -29.05
CA HIS A 31 -23.44 -26.55 -29.33
C HIS A 31 -23.81 -25.74 -28.08
N THR A 32 -24.71 -26.27 -27.26
CA THR A 32 -25.13 -25.65 -26.01
C THR A 32 -23.99 -25.63 -25.01
N PHE A 33 -23.21 -26.70 -24.89
CA PHE A 33 -22.01 -26.75 -24.05
C PHE A 33 -21.01 -25.65 -24.42
N VAL A 34 -20.67 -25.51 -25.71
CA VAL A 34 -19.73 -24.47 -26.17
C VAL A 34 -20.26 -23.06 -25.90
N SER A 35 -21.56 -22.85 -26.14
CA SER A 35 -22.20 -21.55 -25.91
C SER A 35 -22.24 -21.20 -24.41
N THR A 36 -22.58 -22.17 -23.57
CA THR A 36 -22.59 -22.05 -22.11
C THR A 36 -21.19 -21.89 -21.55
N PHE A 37 -20.17 -22.57 -22.10
CA PHE A 37 -18.77 -22.39 -21.72
C PHE A 37 -18.29 -20.97 -22.03
N LYS A 38 -18.52 -20.46 -23.24
CA LYS A 38 -18.19 -19.07 -23.61
C LYS A 38 -18.90 -18.08 -22.70
N SER A 39 -20.18 -18.33 -22.42
CA SER A 39 -20.98 -17.47 -21.55
C SER A 39 -20.47 -17.51 -20.12
N LEU A 40 -20.17 -18.68 -19.54
CA LEU A 40 -19.59 -18.85 -18.21
C LEU A 40 -18.18 -18.24 -18.10
N LEU A 41 -17.40 -18.28 -19.18
CA LEU A 41 -16.09 -17.64 -19.23
C LEU A 41 -16.24 -16.12 -19.19
N ILE A 42 -17.16 -15.56 -19.98
CA ILE A 42 -17.48 -14.12 -19.95
C ILE A 42 -18.13 -13.71 -18.62
N THR A 43 -19.06 -14.49 -18.09
CA THR A 43 -19.66 -14.24 -16.79
C THR A 43 -18.61 -14.38 -15.70
N GLY A 44 -17.67 -15.30 -15.77
CA GLY A 44 -16.53 -15.38 -14.86
C GLY A 44 -15.64 -14.12 -14.88
N LEU A 45 -15.66 -13.35 -15.98
CA LEU A 45 -15.00 -12.05 -16.10
C LEU A 45 -15.85 -10.88 -15.55
N ILE A 46 -17.17 -11.01 -15.55
CA ILE A 46 -18.14 -9.94 -15.18
C ILE A 46 -18.74 -10.17 -13.78
N LYS A 47 -18.62 -11.38 -13.21
CA LYS A 47 -19.31 -11.76 -11.97
C LYS A 47 -18.65 -11.08 -10.78
N PHE A 48 -19.32 -10.05 -10.29
CA PHE A 48 -19.27 -9.68 -8.88
C PHE A 48 -19.77 -10.88 -8.08
N HIS A 49 -18.91 -11.45 -7.23
CA HIS A 49 -19.34 -12.50 -6.31
C HIS A 49 -20.44 -11.90 -5.43
N SER A 50 -21.61 -12.55 -5.35
CA SER A 50 -22.62 -12.14 -4.38
C SER A 50 -22.20 -12.64 -3.00
N GLU A 51 -22.27 -11.77 -2.00
CA GLU A 51 -21.71 -11.90 -0.64
C GLU A 51 -22.27 -13.07 0.21
N THR A 52 -23.16 -13.91 -0.32
CA THR A 52 -23.98 -14.87 0.45
C THR A 52 -23.80 -16.35 0.07
N TYR A 53 -22.75 -16.75 -0.65
CA TYR A 53 -22.50 -18.17 -0.93
C TYR A 53 -21.72 -18.88 0.19
N ASN A 54 -22.16 -20.09 0.53
CA ASN A 54 -21.58 -20.96 1.58
C ASN A 54 -20.49 -21.90 1.02
N CYS A 55 -19.77 -21.49 -0.03
CA CYS A 55 -18.69 -22.29 -0.60
C CYS A 55 -17.37 -21.85 0.05
N GLU A 56 -16.55 -22.80 0.49
CA GLU A 56 -15.22 -22.50 1.00
C GLU A 56 -14.40 -21.74 -0.05
N ASP A 57 -13.55 -20.79 0.38
CA ASP A 57 -12.64 -20.05 -0.49
C ASP A 57 -11.58 -21.03 -1.06
N GLU A 58 -11.95 -21.71 -2.14
CA GLU A 58 -11.00 -22.53 -2.90
C GLU A 58 -9.95 -21.60 -3.52
N THR A 59 -8.73 -21.67 -3.01
CA THR A 59 -7.51 -21.01 -3.53
C THR A 59 -7.06 -21.56 -4.90
N CYS A 60 -8.00 -21.98 -5.74
CA CYS A 60 -7.72 -22.44 -7.10
C CYS A 60 -7.47 -21.21 -7.98
N TYR A 61 -6.20 -20.97 -8.29
CA TYR A 61 -5.79 -19.94 -9.25
C TYR A 61 -6.47 -20.22 -10.60
N GLN A 62 -7.19 -19.23 -11.14
CA GLN A 62 -7.68 -19.31 -12.51
C GLN A 62 -6.45 -19.43 -13.43
N LEU A 63 -6.34 -20.55 -14.16
CA LEU A 63 -5.25 -20.83 -15.09
C LEU A 63 -5.08 -19.77 -16.20
N ILE A 64 -6.09 -18.91 -16.39
CA ILE A 64 -6.08 -17.88 -17.43
C ILE A 64 -6.40 -16.52 -16.79
N LYS A 65 -5.38 -15.67 -16.59
CA LYS A 65 -5.57 -14.24 -16.32
C LYS A 65 -5.97 -13.53 -17.60
N VAL A 66 -7.26 -13.61 -17.95
CA VAL A 66 -7.81 -13.01 -19.18
C VAL A 66 -7.67 -11.47 -19.22
N GLN A 67 -7.39 -10.82 -18.08
CA GLN A 67 -7.02 -9.40 -18.01
C GLN A 67 -5.77 -9.06 -18.85
N SER A 68 -4.87 -10.04 -19.04
CA SER A 68 -3.70 -9.90 -19.93
C SER A 68 -4.08 -9.76 -21.41
N LEU A 69 -5.23 -10.32 -21.83
CA LEU A 69 -5.70 -10.27 -23.22
C LEU A 69 -6.27 -8.90 -23.60
N PHE A 70 -6.67 -8.09 -22.62
CA PHE A 70 -7.22 -6.74 -22.83
C PHE A 70 -6.21 -5.63 -22.54
N ARG A 71 -4.97 -5.97 -22.15
CA ARG A 71 -3.90 -4.99 -21.90
C ARG A 71 -3.41 -4.48 -23.26
N LYS A 72 -3.89 -3.31 -23.69
CA LYS A 72 -3.37 -2.61 -24.87
C LYS A 72 -1.85 -2.41 -24.70
N SER A 73 -1.07 -2.91 -25.66
CA SER A 73 0.35 -2.60 -25.79
C SER A 73 0.49 -1.11 -26.12
N SER A 74 0.70 -0.29 -25.11
CA SER A 74 1.10 1.10 -25.29
C SER A 74 2.62 1.17 -25.48
N GLU A 75 3.12 0.66 -26.60
CA GLU A 75 4.49 0.94 -27.04
C GLU A 75 4.52 1.11 -28.56
N GLY A 76 4.66 2.36 -29.01
CA GLY A 76 5.30 2.63 -30.29
C GLY A 76 6.77 2.24 -30.16
N ILE A 77 7.11 1.06 -30.65
CA ILE A 77 8.48 0.57 -30.70
C ILE A 77 9.07 0.97 -32.04
N ASN A 78 9.94 1.99 -32.01
CA ASN A 78 10.98 2.13 -33.01
C ASN A 78 12.01 1.03 -32.74
N CYS A 79 12.07 0.06 -33.65
CA CYS A 79 13.09 -0.97 -33.66
C CYS A 79 14.46 -0.33 -33.89
N ASN A 80 15.42 -0.59 -33.00
CA ASN A 80 16.80 -0.81 -33.41
C ASN A 80 17.48 -1.80 -32.47
N THR A 81 17.99 -2.84 -33.11
CA THR A 81 18.61 -4.05 -32.61
C THR A 81 19.91 -3.78 -31.88
N SER A 82 20.04 -4.31 -30.66
CA SER A 82 21.30 -4.90 -30.19
C SER A 82 21.00 -5.99 -29.17
N ASN A 83 21.30 -7.22 -29.58
CA ASN A 83 21.15 -8.45 -28.82
C ASN A 83 21.92 -8.42 -27.49
N ILE A 84 21.22 -8.49 -26.37
CA ILE A 84 21.64 -9.25 -25.19
C ILE A 84 20.41 -10.04 -24.75
N ARG A 85 20.36 -11.32 -25.14
CA ARG A 85 19.43 -12.29 -24.57
C ARG A 85 19.95 -12.64 -23.19
N GLN A 86 19.39 -12.00 -22.17
CA GLN A 86 19.39 -12.57 -20.83
C GLN A 86 17.93 -12.98 -20.61
N ASP A 87 17.68 -14.28 -20.78
CA ASP A 87 16.41 -14.90 -20.44
C ASP A 87 16.23 -14.78 -18.92
N VAL A 88 15.60 -13.68 -18.48
CA VAL A 88 15.13 -13.54 -17.10
C VAL A 88 13.84 -14.34 -17.04
N GLU A 89 13.95 -15.53 -16.48
CA GLU A 89 12.84 -16.41 -16.14
C GLU A 89 11.92 -15.65 -15.15
N CYS A 90 10.89 -14.98 -15.67
CA CYS A 90 9.86 -14.31 -14.89
C CYS A 90 8.97 -15.37 -14.21
N THR A 91 9.43 -15.93 -13.10
CA THR A 91 8.62 -16.77 -12.22
C THR A 91 7.55 -15.93 -11.50
N GLU A 92 6.36 -16.51 -11.29
CA GLU A 92 5.20 -15.85 -10.66
C GLU A 92 5.49 -15.32 -9.25
N GLU A 93 6.51 -15.86 -8.57
CA GLU A 93 7.01 -15.38 -7.29
C GLU A 93 7.55 -13.95 -7.37
N ASN A 94 8.23 -13.58 -8.45
CA ASN A 94 8.78 -12.23 -8.64
C ASN A 94 7.66 -11.19 -8.81
N LEU A 95 6.57 -11.54 -9.51
CA LEU A 95 5.40 -10.66 -9.68
C LEU A 95 4.58 -10.50 -8.39
N PHE A 96 4.53 -11.52 -7.54
CA PHE A 96 3.86 -11.45 -6.24
C PHE A 96 4.66 -10.58 -5.25
N ILE A 97 5.98 -10.76 -5.22
CA ILE A 97 6.89 -9.93 -4.40
C ILE A 97 6.82 -8.46 -4.84
N GLU A 98 6.84 -8.19 -6.15
CA GLU A 98 6.76 -6.83 -6.69
C GLU A 98 5.45 -6.13 -6.31
N ASN A 99 4.31 -6.83 -6.34
CA ASN A 99 3.03 -6.27 -5.91
C ASN A 99 2.96 -5.96 -4.40
N ILE A 100 3.52 -6.83 -3.55
CA ILE A 100 3.60 -6.60 -2.09
C ILE A 100 4.50 -5.39 -1.80
N GLN A 101 5.66 -5.30 -2.45
CA GLN A 101 6.58 -4.18 -2.29
C GLN A 101 5.94 -2.84 -2.71
N VAL A 102 5.19 -2.83 -3.82
CA VAL A 102 4.47 -1.65 -4.30
C VAL A 102 3.34 -1.24 -3.35
N GLN A 103 2.59 -2.19 -2.81
CA GLN A 103 1.52 -1.91 -1.85
C GLN A 103 2.08 -1.36 -0.53
N ALA A 104 3.09 -2.02 0.03
CA ALA A 104 3.84 -1.52 1.18
C ALA A 104 4.44 -0.13 0.92
N ALA A 105 4.93 0.16 -0.29
CA ALA A 105 5.42 1.49 -0.65
C ALA A 105 4.31 2.55 -0.67
N ARG A 106 3.10 2.21 -1.13
CA ARG A 106 1.94 3.12 -1.17
C ARG A 106 1.41 3.43 0.22
N GLU A 107 1.24 2.44 1.09
CA GLU A 107 0.85 2.68 2.49
C GLU A 107 1.83 3.60 3.21
N ARG A 108 3.14 3.41 2.95
CA ARG A 108 4.21 4.23 3.53
C ARG A 108 4.18 5.70 3.07
N LEU A 109 3.53 6.03 1.97
CA LEU A 109 3.50 7.37 1.37
C LEU A 109 2.14 8.07 1.45
N ASN A 110 1.17 7.53 2.18
CA ASN A 110 -0.16 8.14 2.31
C ASN A 110 -0.06 9.51 3.01
N VAL A 111 -0.28 10.58 2.24
CA VAL A 111 -0.11 11.98 2.65
C VAL A 111 -0.94 12.34 3.88
N HIS A 112 -2.14 11.77 4.05
CA HIS A 112 -2.99 12.04 5.20
C HIS A 112 -2.45 11.39 6.49
N SER A 113 -1.96 10.15 6.39
CA SER A 113 -1.28 9.46 7.48
C SER A 113 0.06 10.14 7.83
N THR A 114 0.77 10.63 6.82
CA THR A 114 1.98 11.45 6.97
C THR A 114 1.70 12.71 7.76
N ALA A 115 0.66 13.47 7.45
CA ALA A 115 0.36 14.71 8.17
C ALA A 115 0.07 14.43 9.66
N TYR A 116 -0.71 13.40 9.96
CA TYR A 116 -1.00 13.01 11.33
C TYR A 116 0.26 12.59 12.11
N THR A 117 1.11 11.75 11.52
CA THR A 117 2.35 11.30 12.15
C THR A 117 3.37 12.44 12.30
N THR A 118 3.44 13.36 11.34
CA THR A 118 4.23 14.60 11.45
C THR A 118 3.77 15.43 12.64
N GLY A 119 2.45 15.58 12.84
CA GLY A 119 1.88 16.26 14.00
C GLY A 119 2.32 15.62 15.33
N TRP A 120 2.36 14.29 15.40
CA TRP A 120 2.88 13.57 16.58
C TRP A 120 4.37 13.85 16.83
N VAL A 121 5.20 13.85 15.77
CA VAL A 121 6.64 14.17 15.88
C VAL A 121 6.83 15.58 16.41
N ILE A 122 6.14 16.57 15.84
CA ILE A 122 6.23 17.97 16.27
C ILE A 122 5.76 18.13 17.71
N LYS A 123 4.66 17.48 18.10
CA LYS A 123 4.18 17.48 19.49
C LYS A 123 5.28 17.04 20.47
N LYS A 124 6.03 15.98 20.14
CA LYS A 124 7.15 15.50 20.96
C LYS A 124 8.29 16.50 21.05
N ILE A 125 8.59 17.23 19.97
CA ILE A 125 9.62 18.27 19.95
C ILE A 125 9.18 19.47 20.79
N LEU A 126 7.96 19.97 20.57
CA LEU A 126 7.42 21.14 21.27
C LEU A 126 7.31 20.92 22.78
N CYS A 127 6.90 19.73 23.23
CA CYS A 127 6.91 19.36 24.65
C CYS A 127 8.30 19.45 25.30
N ARG A 128 9.38 19.43 24.52
CA ARG A 128 10.76 19.41 25.02
C ARG A 128 11.41 20.79 25.06
N ILE A 129 11.08 21.65 24.10
CA ILE A 129 11.69 23.00 23.96
C ILE A 129 10.79 24.14 24.46
N ASN A 130 9.47 23.92 24.55
CA ASN A 130 8.48 24.91 24.98
C ASN A 130 8.69 26.32 24.38
N CYS A 131 8.75 26.43 23.04
CA CYS A 131 9.09 27.66 22.33
C CYS A 131 7.98 28.07 21.36
N GLN A 132 7.45 29.29 21.54
CA GLN A 132 6.36 29.82 20.72
C GLN A 132 6.75 30.05 19.26
N GLU A 133 7.97 30.52 18.98
CA GLU A 133 8.47 30.72 17.61
C GLU A 133 8.62 29.40 16.85
N CYS A 134 9.05 28.35 17.55
CA CYS A 134 9.11 27.00 16.97
C CYS A 134 7.70 26.48 16.71
N GLU A 135 6.75 26.72 17.62
CA GLU A 135 5.36 26.33 17.42
C GLU A 135 4.76 27.02 16.18
N THR A 136 4.96 28.33 16.01
CA THR A 136 4.42 29.04 14.83
C THR A 136 5.11 28.64 13.53
N SER A 137 6.37 28.21 13.57
CA SER A 137 7.10 27.73 12.37
C SER A 137 6.72 26.29 12.00
N LEU A 138 6.54 25.43 13.01
CA LEU A 138 6.30 24.00 12.83
C LEU A 138 4.82 23.65 12.69
N CYS A 139 3.90 24.49 13.18
CA CYS A 139 2.47 24.26 13.15
C CYS A 139 1.75 25.30 12.28
N THR A 140 0.54 24.97 11.84
CA THR A 140 -0.37 25.92 11.21
C THR A 140 -1.60 26.15 12.07
N LYS A 141 -2.14 27.36 12.03
CA LYS A 141 -3.47 27.69 12.57
C LYS A 141 -4.58 27.54 11.52
N VAL A 142 -4.20 27.52 10.25
CA VAL A 142 -5.12 27.41 9.11
C VAL A 142 -5.11 25.97 8.63
N ASP A 143 -6.27 25.34 8.70
CA ASP A 143 -6.48 23.98 8.23
C ASP A 143 -6.42 23.97 6.69
N GLY A 144 -5.81 22.93 6.12
CA GLY A 144 -5.60 22.78 4.68
C GLY A 144 -5.94 21.36 4.26
N ASP A 145 -5.79 21.04 2.98
CA ASP A 145 -6.18 19.72 2.44
C ASP A 145 -5.44 18.55 3.14
N VAL A 146 -4.15 18.75 3.42
CA VAL A 146 -3.31 17.80 4.17
C VAL A 146 -3.81 17.55 5.61
N HIS A 147 -4.62 18.46 6.17
CA HIS A 147 -5.13 18.40 7.55
C HIS A 147 -6.53 17.78 7.67
N LYS A 148 -7.24 17.54 6.56
CA LYS A 148 -8.63 17.01 6.59
C LYS A 148 -8.78 15.77 7.46
N TRP A 149 -7.83 14.84 7.35
CA TRP A 149 -7.86 13.59 8.13
C TRP A 149 -7.64 13.80 9.63
N ILE A 150 -6.79 14.77 10.00
CA ILE A 150 -6.57 15.17 11.39
C ILE A 150 -7.88 15.74 11.95
N SER A 151 -8.50 16.68 11.22
CA SER A 151 -9.79 17.29 11.60
C SER A 151 -10.90 16.25 11.75
N GLN A 152 -10.99 15.30 10.83
CA GLN A 152 -11.99 14.22 10.90
C GLN A 152 -11.77 13.29 12.10
N ARG A 153 -10.50 12.96 12.42
CA ARG A 153 -10.18 12.18 13.62
C ARG A 153 -10.50 12.93 14.91
N GLU A 154 -10.26 14.24 14.97
CA GLU A 154 -10.63 15.05 16.14
C GLU A 154 -12.14 15.13 16.33
N TYR A 155 -12.89 15.34 15.24
CA TYR A 155 -14.35 15.39 15.27
C TYR A 155 -14.94 14.09 15.84
N ASN A 156 -14.46 12.95 15.37
CA ASN A 156 -14.90 11.64 15.83
C ASN A 156 -14.53 11.34 17.30
N ALA A 157 -13.56 12.07 17.89
CA ALA A 157 -13.08 11.86 19.25
C ALA A 157 -13.76 12.73 20.34
N ILE A 158 -14.76 13.54 19.99
CA ILE A 158 -15.67 14.32 20.89
C ILE A 158 -14.99 15.31 21.87
N LYS A 159 -13.67 15.47 21.96
CA LYS A 159 -13.08 16.41 22.95
C LYS A 159 -11.87 17.20 22.47
N GLN A 160 -12.14 18.46 22.08
CA GLN A 160 -11.21 19.59 21.97
C GLN A 160 -10.09 19.43 20.92
N ARG A 161 -9.60 20.53 20.34
CA ARG A 161 -8.40 20.55 19.47
C ARG A 161 -7.16 20.15 20.28
N LYS A 162 -6.87 18.85 20.37
CA LYS A 162 -5.75 18.27 21.13
C LYS A 162 -4.66 17.69 20.25
N LEU A 163 -4.95 17.50 18.96
CA LEU A 163 -3.99 17.11 17.96
C LEU A 163 -3.22 18.34 17.46
N THR A 164 -2.00 18.06 17.02
CA THR A 164 -1.08 19.07 16.50
C THR A 164 -1.23 19.11 14.99
N TYR A 165 -1.48 20.31 14.46
CA TYR A 165 -1.62 20.57 13.03
C TYR A 165 -0.27 21.04 12.49
N PRO A 166 0.51 20.16 11.84
CA PRO A 166 1.84 20.51 11.34
C PRO A 166 1.75 21.56 10.23
N SER A 167 2.79 22.35 10.01
CA SER A 167 2.90 23.20 8.83
C SER A 167 3.13 22.34 7.59
N GLU A 168 2.68 22.82 6.42
CA GLU A 168 2.85 22.08 5.17
C GLU A 168 4.34 21.81 4.86
N TYR A 169 5.21 22.75 5.20
CA TYR A 169 6.67 22.59 5.09
C TYR A 169 7.17 21.42 5.93
N ALA A 170 6.72 21.27 7.18
CA ALA A 170 7.13 20.17 8.03
C ALA A 170 6.64 18.82 7.47
N VAL A 171 5.42 18.75 6.93
CA VAL A 171 4.88 17.54 6.27
C VAL A 171 5.69 17.18 5.02
N ARG A 172 6.07 18.16 4.19
CA ARG A 172 6.90 17.94 3.00
C ARG A 172 8.30 17.41 3.34
N HIS A 173 8.94 17.96 4.37
CA HIS A 173 10.23 17.46 4.85
C HIS A 173 10.12 16.06 5.44
N PHE A 174 9.08 15.81 6.24
CA PHE A 174 8.81 14.47 6.78
C PHE A 174 8.60 13.43 5.68
N ASN A 175 7.84 13.75 4.63
CA ASN A 175 7.70 12.92 3.44
C ASN A 175 9.03 12.64 2.73
N SER A 176 9.91 13.64 2.67
CA SER A 176 11.25 13.47 2.08
C SER A 176 12.09 12.50 2.92
N ILE A 177 12.03 12.62 4.26
CA ILE A 177 12.67 11.68 5.18
C ILE A 177 12.13 10.26 4.99
N ILE A 178 10.80 10.09 4.90
CA ILE A 178 10.18 8.77 4.67
C ILE A 178 10.72 8.15 3.38
N LYS A 179 10.69 8.91 2.28
CA LYS A 179 11.14 8.42 0.96
C LYS A 179 12.60 7.97 0.98
N GLU A 180 13.50 8.80 1.51
CA GLU A 180 14.92 8.45 1.57
C GLU A 180 15.20 7.31 2.55
N THR A 181 14.53 7.29 3.71
CA THR A 181 14.70 6.21 4.69
C THR A 181 14.26 4.88 4.07
N ASN A 182 13.09 4.85 3.42
CA ASN A 182 12.59 3.64 2.77
C ASN A 182 13.50 3.16 1.65
N ARG A 183 13.94 4.08 0.78
CA ARG A 183 14.88 3.77 -0.29
C ARG A 183 16.19 3.22 0.26
N TYR A 184 16.72 3.80 1.33
CA TYR A 184 17.95 3.30 1.95
C TYR A 184 17.74 1.89 2.52
N LEU A 185 16.62 1.65 3.23
CA LEU A 185 16.32 0.35 3.84
C LEU A 185 16.11 -0.76 2.81
N GLU A 186 15.60 -0.44 1.62
CA GLU A 186 15.41 -1.43 0.55
C GLU A 186 16.71 -2.12 0.12
N TYR A 187 17.85 -1.42 0.18
CA TYR A 187 19.15 -1.96 -0.24
C TYR A 187 20.09 -2.25 0.94
N CYS A 188 20.00 -1.46 2.01
CA CYS A 188 21.02 -1.40 3.06
C CYS A 188 20.46 -1.68 4.46
N ALA A 189 19.27 -2.30 4.60
CA ALA A 189 18.70 -2.61 5.91
C ALA A 189 19.56 -3.54 6.78
N HIS A 190 20.45 -4.33 6.16
CA HIS A 190 21.33 -5.28 6.84
C HIS A 190 22.64 -4.64 7.34
N HIS A 191 22.92 -3.37 6.99
CA HIS A 191 24.13 -2.68 7.43
C HIS A 191 24.08 -2.35 8.92
N GLU A 192 25.24 -2.10 9.52
CA GLU A 192 25.32 -1.48 10.85
C GLU A 192 25.09 0.03 10.76
N ASN A 193 24.69 0.64 11.89
CA ASN A 193 24.54 2.10 12.01
C ASN A 193 23.57 2.76 11.00
N VAL A 194 22.60 2.00 10.48
CA VAL A 194 21.60 2.43 9.49
C VAL A 194 20.99 3.79 9.79
N SER A 195 20.56 4.03 11.04
CA SER A 195 19.96 5.32 11.45
C SER A 195 20.90 6.51 11.25
N GLN A 196 22.19 6.35 11.55
CA GLN A 196 23.18 7.43 11.39
C GLN A 196 23.51 7.68 9.92
N GLU A 197 23.62 6.62 9.11
CA GLU A 197 23.89 6.77 7.68
C GLU A 197 22.72 7.43 6.94
N ILE A 198 21.47 7.03 7.25
CA ILE A 198 20.28 7.70 6.72
C ILE A 198 20.25 9.17 7.12
N LYS A 199 20.59 9.47 8.37
CA LYS A 199 20.64 10.85 8.86
C LYS A 199 21.70 11.70 8.16
N LYS A 200 22.90 11.15 7.94
CA LYS A 200 23.97 11.82 7.16
C LYS A 200 23.49 12.10 5.73
N LEU A 201 22.95 11.08 5.05
CA LEU A 201 22.40 11.19 3.71
C LEU A 201 21.36 12.31 3.59
N ILE A 202 20.40 12.36 4.53
CA ILE A 202 19.35 13.36 4.52
C ILE A 202 19.90 14.76 4.78
N LYS A 203 20.83 14.92 5.73
CA LYS A 203 21.48 16.22 6.01
C LYS A 203 22.28 16.74 4.81
N THR A 204 22.89 15.86 4.02
CA THR A 204 23.63 16.27 2.80
C THR A 204 22.70 16.62 1.64
N LYS A 205 21.51 16.03 1.58
CA LYS A 205 20.60 16.14 0.42
C LYS A 205 19.59 17.28 0.54
N TYR A 206 19.18 17.64 1.75
CA TYR A 206 18.11 18.61 1.98
C TYR A 206 18.54 19.76 2.89
N LEU A 207 18.14 20.98 2.51
CA LEU A 207 18.27 22.17 3.32
C LEU A 207 16.99 22.36 4.16
N PHE A 208 17.13 22.28 5.48
CA PHE A 208 16.02 22.43 6.43
C PHE A 208 15.92 23.88 6.92
N GLU A 209 15.40 24.76 6.08
CA GLU A 209 15.39 26.22 6.34
C GLU A 209 14.13 26.75 7.03
N TYR A 210 13.14 25.89 7.31
CA TYR A 210 11.81 26.33 7.75
C TYR A 210 11.66 26.66 9.25
N ASN A 211 12.71 26.52 10.07
CA ASN A 211 12.67 26.95 11.47
C ASN A 211 13.37 28.31 11.63
N ASN A 212 12.57 29.34 11.90
CA ASN A 212 13.03 30.72 12.05
C ASN A 212 13.58 31.03 13.46
N CYS A 213 13.47 30.09 14.40
CA CYS A 213 13.95 30.30 15.76
C CYS A 213 15.47 30.14 15.85
N LYS A 214 16.19 31.25 16.08
CA LYS A 214 17.67 31.26 16.12
C LYS A 214 18.26 30.40 17.24
N SER A 215 17.58 30.26 18.37
CA SER A 215 18.07 29.51 19.54
C SER A 215 17.83 28.01 19.46
N HIS A 216 16.80 27.57 18.75
CA HIS A 216 16.39 26.16 18.74
C HIS A 216 16.50 25.49 17.37
N LYS A 217 16.97 26.20 16.33
CA LYS A 217 17.05 25.68 14.95
C LYS A 217 17.72 24.31 14.87
N ASP A 218 18.93 24.20 15.41
CA ASP A 218 19.73 22.96 15.34
C ASP A 218 19.12 21.84 16.20
N ILE A 219 18.65 22.19 17.39
CA ILE A 219 18.01 21.24 18.32
C ILE A 219 16.75 20.65 17.69
N VAL A 220 15.89 21.50 17.12
CA VAL A 220 14.66 21.08 16.45
C VAL A 220 14.97 20.18 15.26
N LEU A 221 15.93 20.57 14.41
CA LEU A 221 16.33 19.78 13.26
C LEU A 221 16.84 18.40 13.67
N GLU A 222 17.71 18.37 14.68
CA GLU A 222 18.30 17.15 15.20
C GLU A 222 17.24 16.19 15.76
N TYR A 223 16.32 16.70 16.59
CA TYR A 223 15.22 15.90 17.13
C TYR A 223 14.23 15.47 16.06
N PHE A 224 13.93 16.34 15.09
CA PHE A 224 13.05 16.02 13.97
C PHE A 224 13.61 14.83 13.18
N LEU A 225 14.86 14.92 12.72
CA LEU A 225 15.50 13.83 12.00
C LEU A 225 15.56 12.54 12.82
N MET A 226 15.99 12.62 14.08
CA MET A 226 16.11 11.45 14.94
C MET A 226 14.76 10.74 15.15
N LEU A 227 13.70 11.48 15.49
CA LEU A 227 12.38 10.90 15.73
C LEU A 227 11.77 10.35 14.44
N SER A 228 11.88 11.09 13.34
CA SER A 228 11.34 10.70 12.05
C SER A 228 12.00 9.44 11.50
N ILE A 229 13.33 9.38 11.50
CA ILE A 229 14.08 8.19 11.03
C ILE A 229 13.76 6.99 11.91
N LYS A 230 13.77 7.14 13.24
CA LYS A 230 13.43 6.06 14.17
C LYS A 230 12.02 5.50 13.92
N LEU A 231 11.04 6.39 13.72
CA LEU A 231 9.66 6.00 13.41
C LEU A 231 9.58 5.26 12.06
N CYS A 232 10.26 5.77 11.03
CA CYS A 232 10.26 5.17 9.71
C CYS A 232 10.90 3.78 9.70
N ILE A 233 12.05 3.61 10.35
CA ILE A 233 12.72 2.30 10.50
C ILE A 233 11.80 1.33 11.25
N PHE A 234 11.24 1.75 12.39
CA PHE A 234 10.33 0.89 13.16
C PHE A 234 9.10 0.48 12.35
N ASN A 235 8.50 1.42 11.61
CA ASN A 235 7.37 1.13 10.74
C ASN A 235 7.75 0.16 9.62
N TRP A 236 8.90 0.36 8.98
CA TRP A 236 9.42 -0.52 7.94
C TRP A 236 9.62 -1.95 8.47
N CYS A 237 10.30 -2.10 9.61
CA CYS A 237 10.49 -3.41 10.24
C CYS A 237 9.15 -4.07 10.59
N ASN A 238 8.17 -3.31 11.09
CA ASN A 238 6.84 -3.86 11.39
C ASN A 238 6.11 -4.34 10.15
N ILE A 239 6.17 -3.59 9.04
CA ILE A 239 5.57 -4.00 7.76
C ILE A 239 6.23 -5.30 7.27
N ILE A 240 7.56 -5.33 7.21
CA ILE A 240 8.30 -6.55 6.81
C ILE A 240 7.96 -7.73 7.72
N ASN A 241 7.92 -7.52 9.04
CA ASN A 241 7.54 -8.57 9.98
C ASN A 241 6.10 -9.04 9.78
N ARG A 242 5.17 -8.15 9.42
CA ARG A 242 3.79 -8.54 9.11
C ARG A 242 3.71 -9.37 7.84
N ILE A 243 4.46 -8.99 6.81
CA ILE A 243 4.57 -9.72 5.53
C ILE A 243 5.14 -11.12 5.79
N LEU A 244 6.26 -11.21 6.51
CA LEU A 244 6.91 -12.48 6.85
C LEU A 244 6.03 -13.39 7.71
N LYS A 245 5.18 -12.81 8.58
CA LYS A 245 4.20 -13.56 9.38
C LYS A 245 2.92 -13.92 8.61
N GLY A 246 2.75 -13.44 7.37
CA GLY A 246 1.51 -13.58 6.61
C GLY A 246 0.32 -12.82 7.22
N THR A 247 0.59 -11.84 8.10
CA THR A 247 -0.42 -11.01 8.78
C THR A 247 -0.66 -9.67 8.09
N ASP A 248 0.12 -9.34 7.06
CA ASP A 248 -0.12 -8.15 6.23
C ASP A 248 -1.31 -8.43 5.32
N ILE A 249 -2.46 -8.12 5.88
CA ILE A 249 -3.78 -8.43 5.37
C ILE A 249 -4.38 -7.11 4.88
N GLU A 250 -3.75 -6.50 3.88
CA GLU A 250 -4.49 -5.67 2.92
C GLU A 250 -4.94 -6.48 1.70
N SER A 251 -4.72 -7.80 1.71
CA SER A 251 -5.48 -8.74 0.88
C SER A 251 -6.87 -9.08 1.46
N LYS A 252 -7.24 -8.61 2.67
CA LYS A 252 -8.62 -8.75 3.22
C LYS A 252 -9.36 -7.44 3.52
N SER A 253 -8.80 -6.25 3.24
CA SER A 253 -9.41 -4.98 3.65
C SER A 253 -9.99 -4.10 2.54
N VAL A 254 -9.84 -4.43 1.25
CA VAL A 254 -10.70 -3.82 0.20
C VAL A 254 -12.16 -4.24 0.40
N HIS A 255 -12.42 -5.32 1.15
CA HIS A 255 -13.75 -5.87 1.39
C HIS A 255 -14.53 -5.23 2.56
N TYR A 256 -13.94 -4.32 3.36
CA TYR A 256 -14.65 -3.76 4.53
C TYR A 256 -15.18 -2.33 4.36
N HIS A 257 -14.85 -1.64 3.27
CA HIS A 257 -15.23 -0.23 3.09
C HIS A 257 -16.35 0.07 2.09
N GLN A 258 -16.93 -0.93 1.41
CA GLN A 258 -18.18 -0.70 0.66
C GLN A 258 -19.48 -0.95 1.46
N CYS A 259 -19.40 -1.40 2.72
CA CYS A 259 -20.58 -1.68 3.56
C CYS A 259 -21.13 -0.49 4.38
N LYS A 260 -20.80 0.78 4.09
CA LYS A 260 -21.36 1.91 4.89
C LYS A 260 -21.99 3.08 4.14
N GLU A 261 -22.07 3.06 2.81
CA GLU A 261 -22.76 4.14 2.07
C GLU A 261 -23.75 3.58 1.05
N LYS A 262 -24.80 2.92 1.55
CA LYS A 262 -26.12 2.87 0.89
C LYS A 262 -27.23 2.88 1.94
N HIS A 263 -27.51 4.08 2.45
CA HIS A 263 -28.86 4.50 2.82
C HIS A 263 -29.22 5.70 1.95
#